data_AF-A0A1P8JUG8-F1
#
_entry.id   AF-A0A1P8JUG8-F1
#
_cell.length_a   1.000
_cell.length_b   1.000
_cell.length_c   1.000
_cell.angle_alpha   90.00
_cell.angle_beta   90.00
_cell.angle_gamma   90.00
#
_symmetry.space_group_name_H-M   'P 1'
#
loop_
_entity.id
_entity.type
_entity.pdbx_description
1 polymer ?
#
loop_
_entity_poly.entity_id
_entity_poly.type
_entity_poly.pdbx_seq_one_letter_code
_entity_poly.pdbx_strand_id
1 'polypeptide(L)'
;MRKLLFSAIFAVGAGLAGGAQAYQVSYNYTNTNVPGGDQSGKTSPFLTAANVAVPGSGIFIETFGARNGGGNAQGCGLDTPAGLVSLSGGSYAFRSGTVAGVAAAPAGDSTCYAYGPSQGGSLPDVVNVNYSGLLSQLGAGASLNYLGLYYGSIDTYNDLLFYNAQGGLIATVTGASLIDQFKGTSGNQQADSSNIYVNLFFEPGEQFTSFSFRTTGIAFEMDNVSVGFNVAPPSQVPEPGSLALLGLGIAAIGLTRRRKRSV
;
A
#
# COMPACT_ATOMS: atom_id res chain seq x y z
N MET A 1 -3.51 -0.98 37.54
CA MET A 1 -2.72 -0.88 36.30
C MET A 1 -3.34 -1.80 35.26
N ARG A 2 -4.16 -1.27 34.36
CA ARG A 2 -4.85 -2.03 33.31
C ARG A 2 -3.90 -2.22 32.13
N LYS A 3 -3.61 -3.48 31.80
CA LYS A 3 -2.86 -3.86 30.59
C LYS A 3 -3.80 -3.76 29.39
N LEU A 4 -3.49 -2.87 28.45
CA LEU A 4 -4.12 -2.82 27.13
C LEU A 4 -3.49 -3.90 26.25
N LEU A 5 -4.29 -4.90 25.88
CA LEU A 5 -3.98 -5.88 24.86
C LEU A 5 -4.29 -5.25 23.50
N PHE A 6 -3.27 -4.91 22.72
CA PHE A 6 -3.43 -4.63 21.29
C PHE A 6 -3.65 -5.95 20.56
N SER A 7 -4.89 -6.20 20.12
CA SER A 7 -5.18 -7.29 19.19
C SER A 7 -4.89 -6.81 17.77
N ALA A 8 -3.84 -7.36 17.15
CA ALA A 8 -3.69 -7.33 15.70
C ALA A 8 -4.60 -8.44 15.13
N ILE A 9 -5.68 -8.05 14.44
CA ILE A 9 -6.55 -8.99 13.74
C ILE A 9 -5.84 -9.40 12.45
N PHE A 10 -5.27 -10.61 12.42
CA PHE A 10 -4.80 -11.25 11.20
C PHE A 10 -6.02 -11.78 10.43
N ALA A 11 -6.46 -11.06 9.41
CA ALA A 11 -7.37 -11.61 8.41
C ALA A 11 -6.55 -12.18 7.24
N VAL A 12 -6.27 -13.49 7.29
CA VAL A 12 -5.74 -14.22 6.14
C VAL A 12 -6.91 -14.46 5.18
N GLY A 13 -7.01 -13.65 4.12
CA GLY A 13 -7.90 -13.92 3.01
C GLY A 13 -7.42 -15.18 2.29
N ALA A 14 -8.24 -16.24 2.33
CA ALA A 14 -7.99 -17.45 1.56
C ALA A 14 -7.99 -17.10 0.07
N GLY A 15 -6.84 -17.29 -0.59
CA GLY A 15 -6.69 -17.08 -2.02
C GLY A 15 -7.63 -17.98 -2.81
N LEU A 16 -8.57 -17.36 -3.52
CA LEU A 16 -9.21 -18.02 -4.66
C LEU A 16 -8.11 -18.26 -5.70
N ALA A 17 -8.01 -19.50 -6.19
CA ALA A 17 -7.12 -19.88 -7.28
C ALA A 17 -7.58 -19.20 -8.59
N GLY A 18 -7.33 -17.91 -8.72
CA GLY A 18 -7.29 -17.19 -9.98
C GLY A 18 -5.94 -17.44 -10.66
N GLY A 19 -5.88 -17.33 -11.99
CA GLY A 19 -4.62 -17.43 -12.74
C GLY A 19 -3.53 -16.56 -12.12
N ALA A 20 -2.28 -16.99 -12.24
CA ALA A 20 -1.11 -16.36 -11.62
C ALA A 20 -1.20 -14.83 -11.74
N GLN A 21 -1.52 -14.15 -10.63
CA GLN A 21 -1.53 -12.69 -10.57
C GLN A 21 -0.08 -12.22 -10.61
N ALA A 22 0.19 -11.13 -11.33
CA ALA A 22 1.51 -10.50 -11.38
C ALA A 22 1.98 -9.97 -10.00
N TYR A 23 1.05 -9.91 -9.04
CA TYR A 23 1.27 -9.39 -7.71
C TYR A 23 0.44 -10.15 -6.65
N GLN A 24 0.89 -10.09 -5.41
CA GLN A 24 0.16 -10.51 -4.22
C GLN A 24 -0.39 -9.29 -3.49
N VAL A 25 -1.60 -9.40 -2.92
CA VAL A 25 -2.24 -8.31 -2.18
C VAL A 25 -2.26 -8.61 -0.68
N SER A 26 -1.99 -7.61 0.13
CA SER A 26 -2.16 -7.64 1.59
C SER A 26 -2.75 -6.34 2.09
N TYR A 27 -3.37 -6.37 3.25
CA TYR A 27 -4.06 -5.23 3.85
C TYR A 27 -3.62 -4.94 5.28
N ASN A 28 -2.49 -5.53 5.67
CA ASN A 28 -1.82 -5.17 6.90
C ASN A 28 -1.41 -3.70 6.83
N TYR A 29 -1.52 -3.01 7.96
CA TYR A 29 -1.17 -1.60 8.07
C TYR A 29 -0.61 -1.29 9.45
N THR A 30 0.19 -0.25 9.52
CA THR A 30 0.53 0.44 10.76
C THR A 30 -0.49 1.54 11.00
N ASN A 31 -1.15 1.55 12.16
CA ASN A 31 -2.02 2.65 12.56
C ASN A 31 -1.18 3.85 12.99
N THR A 32 -1.37 5.00 12.34
CA THR A 32 -0.67 6.25 12.68
C THR A 32 -1.49 7.15 13.60
N ASN A 33 -2.78 6.84 13.83
CA ASN A 33 -3.64 7.52 14.81
C ASN A 33 -3.39 7.01 16.23
N VAL A 34 -2.16 7.21 16.72
CA VAL A 34 -1.72 6.82 18.06
C VAL A 34 -0.90 7.95 18.71
N PRO A 35 -0.74 7.99 20.04
CA PRO A 35 0.10 9.01 20.67
C PRO A 35 1.51 9.05 20.07
N GLY A 36 1.90 10.20 19.50
CA GLY A 36 3.19 10.39 18.82
C GLY A 36 3.23 9.93 17.36
N GLY A 37 2.12 9.45 16.80
CA GLY A 37 1.97 9.22 15.37
C GLY A 37 1.66 10.49 14.59
N ASP A 38 1.65 10.40 13.27
CA ASP A 38 1.47 11.56 12.37
C ASP A 38 0.00 11.87 12.04
N GLN A 39 -0.93 11.03 12.49
CA GLN A 39 -2.37 11.21 12.36
C GLN A 39 -2.94 11.12 10.92
N SER A 40 -2.22 10.43 10.03
CA SER A 40 -2.62 10.12 8.64
C SER A 40 -3.50 8.86 8.50
N GLY A 41 -3.95 8.28 9.62
CA GLY A 41 -4.76 7.06 9.64
C GLY A 41 -3.97 5.77 9.48
N LYS A 42 -3.82 5.28 8.24
CA LYS A 42 -3.24 3.95 7.95
C LYS A 42 -2.02 4.11 7.06
N THR A 43 -0.91 3.47 7.42
CA THR A 43 0.32 3.46 6.62
C THR A 43 0.90 2.05 6.45
N SER A 44 1.97 1.93 5.68
CA SER A 44 2.63 0.66 5.39
C SER A 44 3.10 -0.06 6.66
N PRO A 45 2.98 -1.40 6.71
CA PRO A 45 3.50 -2.20 7.82
C PRO A 45 5.03 -2.13 7.94
N PHE A 46 5.72 -1.60 6.92
CA PHE A 46 7.17 -1.37 6.92
C PHE A 46 7.57 0.01 7.45
N LEU A 47 6.59 0.84 7.81
CA LEU A 47 6.79 2.19 8.35
C LEU A 47 6.44 2.23 9.84
N THR A 48 7.04 3.18 10.55
CA THR A 48 6.72 3.47 11.95
C THR A 48 5.37 4.18 12.07
N ALA A 49 4.81 4.28 13.28
CA ALA A 49 3.58 5.03 13.54
C ALA A 49 3.71 6.55 13.26
N ALA A 50 4.94 7.07 13.21
CA ALA A 50 5.24 8.43 12.76
C ALA A 50 5.34 8.55 11.23
N ASN A 51 5.00 7.47 10.50
CA ASN A 51 5.01 7.38 9.05
C ASN A 51 6.38 7.62 8.41
N VAL A 52 7.41 7.20 9.13
CA VAL A 52 8.80 7.29 8.70
C VAL A 52 9.33 5.89 8.38
N ALA A 53 10.09 5.79 7.29
CA ALA A 53 10.77 4.57 6.87
C ALA A 53 11.79 4.12 7.91
N VAL A 54 11.74 2.83 8.23
CA VAL A 54 12.78 2.21 9.06
C VAL A 54 14.07 2.16 8.24
N PRO A 55 15.23 2.60 8.78
CA PRO A 55 16.50 2.54 8.06
C PRO A 55 16.78 1.12 7.53
N GLY A 56 17.11 1.03 6.24
CA GLY A 56 17.38 -0.25 5.56
C GLY A 56 16.14 -1.04 5.12
N SER A 57 14.92 -0.54 5.34
CA SER A 57 13.67 -1.19 4.87
C SER A 57 13.50 -1.25 3.35
N GLY A 58 14.28 -0.46 2.61
CA GLY A 58 14.11 -0.32 1.15
C GLY A 58 12.82 0.39 0.76
N ILE A 59 12.20 1.13 1.70
CA ILE A 59 10.94 1.85 1.49
C ILE A 59 11.19 3.34 1.30
N PHE A 60 10.57 3.89 0.27
CA PHE A 60 10.34 5.31 0.06
C PHE A 60 8.88 5.63 0.37
N ILE A 61 8.61 6.78 0.97
CA ILE A 61 7.26 7.20 1.41
C ILE A 61 6.97 8.63 0.92
N GLU A 62 5.72 8.85 0.53
CA GLU A 62 5.12 10.13 0.18
C GLU A 62 3.86 10.33 1.05
N THR A 63 3.78 11.48 1.74
CA THR A 63 2.73 11.82 2.73
C THR A 63 1.98 13.11 2.37
N PHE A 64 2.30 13.67 1.21
CA PHE A 64 1.73 14.89 0.62
C PHE A 64 1.74 16.14 1.52
N GLY A 65 2.57 16.16 2.57
CA GLY A 65 2.71 17.27 3.52
C GLY A 65 3.69 18.37 3.11
N ALA A 66 4.20 18.36 1.86
CA ALA A 66 5.11 19.35 1.28
C ALA A 66 6.27 19.84 2.16
N ARG A 67 6.87 18.98 2.99
CA ARG A 67 7.98 19.37 3.90
C ARG A 67 9.24 19.74 3.13
N ASN A 68 9.36 19.26 1.89
CA ASN A 68 10.42 19.59 0.93
C ASN A 68 10.13 20.85 0.09
N GLY A 69 9.04 21.58 0.37
CA GLY A 69 8.63 22.80 -0.34
C GLY A 69 7.63 22.55 -1.48
N GLY A 70 7.17 23.63 -2.12
CA GLY A 70 6.23 23.55 -3.26
C GLY A 70 4.77 23.22 -2.88
N GLY A 71 4.43 23.28 -1.59
CA GLY A 71 3.06 23.10 -1.10
C GLY A 71 2.11 24.22 -1.51
N ASN A 72 0.82 23.89 -1.54
CA ASN A 72 -0.26 24.86 -1.75
C ASN A 72 -0.55 25.66 -0.46
N ALA A 73 -1.61 26.49 -0.48
CA ALA A 73 -2.01 27.31 0.66
C ALA A 73 -2.39 26.51 1.93
N GLN A 74 -2.66 25.21 1.81
CA GLN A 74 -2.93 24.30 2.94
C GLN A 74 -1.66 23.61 3.45
N GLY A 75 -0.50 23.89 2.86
CA GLY A 75 0.74 23.17 3.14
C GLY A 75 0.79 21.77 2.52
N CYS A 76 -0.12 21.46 1.58
CA CYS A 76 -0.18 20.15 0.93
C CYS A 76 0.51 20.17 -0.43
N GLY A 77 1.21 19.11 -0.76
CA GLY A 77 2.04 18.99 -1.97
C GLY A 77 3.00 17.81 -1.85
N LEU A 78 3.67 17.46 -2.95
CA LEU A 78 4.69 16.41 -2.95
C LEU A 78 5.69 16.59 -1.80
N ASP A 79 5.75 15.61 -0.92
CA ASP A 79 6.68 15.58 0.22
C ASP A 79 7.95 14.81 -0.13
N THR A 80 8.50 15.06 -1.32
CA THR A 80 9.66 14.35 -1.84
C THR A 80 10.73 15.32 -2.33
N PRO A 81 12.02 15.02 -2.14
CA PRO A 81 13.09 15.81 -2.71
C PRO A 81 12.92 15.99 -4.23
N ALA A 82 13.26 17.17 -4.73
CA ALA A 82 13.08 17.51 -6.12
C ALA A 82 13.77 16.48 -7.05
N GLY A 83 13.02 16.01 -8.05
CA GLY A 83 13.54 15.12 -9.08
C GLY A 83 13.55 13.63 -8.74
N LEU A 84 13.03 13.19 -7.58
CA LEU A 84 12.87 11.76 -7.28
C LEU A 84 11.56 11.18 -7.84
N VAL A 85 10.48 11.93 -7.69
CA VAL A 85 9.13 11.56 -8.13
C VAL A 85 8.59 12.69 -8.99
N SER A 86 7.90 12.34 -10.07
CA SER A 86 7.16 13.30 -10.88
C SER A 86 5.73 12.80 -11.12
N LEU A 87 4.79 13.75 -11.16
CA LEU A 87 3.44 13.48 -11.63
C LEU A 87 3.24 14.10 -13.01
N SER A 88 2.54 13.39 -13.89
CA SER A 88 2.24 13.84 -15.25
C SER A 88 0.92 13.28 -15.77
N GLY A 89 0.45 13.80 -16.90
CA GLY A 89 -0.81 13.39 -17.52
C GLY A 89 -1.97 14.27 -17.06
N GLY A 90 -2.98 13.63 -16.48
CA GLY A 90 -4.23 14.19 -16.00
C GLY A 90 -4.09 15.31 -14.95
N SER A 91 -5.21 15.66 -14.31
CA SER A 91 -5.21 16.72 -13.31
C SER A 91 -5.22 16.15 -11.89
N TYR A 92 -4.34 16.69 -11.04
CA TYR A 92 -4.26 16.28 -9.63
C TYR A 92 -4.11 17.50 -8.74
N ALA A 93 -4.48 17.33 -7.48
CA ALA A 93 -4.27 18.33 -6.46
C ALA A 93 -4.05 17.66 -5.11
N PHE A 94 -3.63 18.48 -4.13
CA PHE A 94 -3.35 18.05 -2.77
C PHE A 94 -4.20 18.87 -1.83
N ARG A 95 -4.65 18.29 -0.73
CA ARG A 95 -5.44 19.02 0.27
C ARG A 95 -5.53 18.27 1.58
N SER A 96 -6.00 18.96 2.60
CA SER A 96 -6.52 18.37 3.83
C SER A 96 -8.04 18.56 3.93
N GLY A 97 -8.68 17.65 4.67
CA GLY A 97 -10.13 17.64 4.93
C GLY A 97 -11.00 17.22 3.73
N THR A 98 -12.31 17.43 3.84
CA THR A 98 -13.32 17.01 2.84
C THR A 98 -14.06 18.21 2.25
N VAL A 99 -14.29 18.22 0.93
CA VAL A 99 -15.08 19.22 0.21
C VAL A 99 -16.02 18.47 -0.71
N ALA A 100 -17.32 18.66 -0.50
CA ALA A 100 -18.37 17.98 -1.25
C ALA A 100 -18.23 18.24 -2.76
N GLY A 101 -18.30 17.17 -3.55
CA GLY A 101 -18.17 17.23 -5.01
C GLY A 101 -16.76 17.52 -5.52
N VAL A 102 -15.74 17.47 -4.65
CA VAL A 102 -14.33 17.65 -5.03
C VAL A 102 -13.47 16.49 -4.57
N ALA A 103 -13.40 16.25 -3.26
CA ALA A 103 -12.69 15.10 -2.68
C ALA A 103 -13.04 14.95 -1.18
N ALA A 104 -12.83 13.76 -0.66
CA ALA A 104 -12.90 13.40 0.74
C ALA A 104 -11.52 12.96 1.25
N ALA A 105 -11.21 13.36 2.49
CA ALA A 105 -10.06 12.79 3.16
C ALA A 105 -10.31 11.29 3.40
N PRO A 106 -9.30 10.41 3.19
CA PRO A 106 -9.39 9.03 3.65
C PRO A 106 -9.87 8.95 5.10
N ALA A 107 -10.69 7.95 5.44
CA ALA A 107 -11.34 7.91 6.74
C ALA A 107 -10.34 7.99 7.91
N GLY A 108 -10.48 9.00 8.77
CA GLY A 108 -9.59 9.18 9.92
C GLY A 108 -8.20 9.74 9.58
N ASP A 109 -7.95 10.17 8.35
CA ASP A 109 -6.80 10.99 7.98
C ASP A 109 -7.13 12.47 8.26
N SER A 110 -6.26 13.11 9.03
CA SER A 110 -6.35 14.55 9.37
C SER A 110 -5.26 15.39 8.70
N THR A 111 -4.44 14.77 7.86
CA THR A 111 -3.28 15.34 7.20
C THR A 111 -3.57 15.63 5.72
N CYS A 112 -2.52 15.72 4.91
CA CYS A 112 -2.63 16.05 3.49
C CYS A 112 -2.70 14.77 2.67
N TYR A 113 -3.55 14.75 1.65
CA TYR A 113 -3.66 13.64 0.71
C TYR A 113 -3.68 14.18 -0.72
N ALA A 114 -3.38 13.30 -1.67
CA ALA A 114 -3.51 13.56 -3.10
C ALA A 114 -4.88 13.10 -3.61
N TYR A 115 -5.44 13.84 -4.55
CA TYR A 115 -6.65 13.43 -5.26
C TYR A 115 -6.61 13.80 -6.73
N GLY A 116 -7.39 13.08 -7.52
CA GLY A 116 -7.67 13.43 -8.91
C GLY A 116 -9.05 12.95 -9.38
N PRO A 117 -9.66 13.62 -10.38
CA PRO A 117 -9.16 14.84 -11.00
C PRO A 117 -9.16 16.03 -10.02
N SER A 118 -8.31 17.02 -10.25
CA SER A 118 -8.42 18.30 -9.55
C SER A 118 -9.78 18.97 -9.83
N GLN A 119 -10.21 19.91 -8.98
CA GLN A 119 -11.50 20.59 -9.14
C GLN A 119 -11.65 21.20 -10.54
N GLY A 120 -12.69 20.79 -11.27
CA GLY A 120 -12.95 21.22 -12.65
C GLY A 120 -12.12 20.49 -13.72
N GLY A 121 -11.36 19.46 -13.35
CA GLY A 121 -10.65 18.59 -14.27
C GLY A 121 -11.58 17.75 -15.15
N SER A 122 -11.06 17.32 -16.29
CA SER A 122 -11.78 16.51 -17.26
C SER A 122 -11.90 15.06 -16.81
N LEU A 123 -12.93 14.36 -17.30
CA LEU A 123 -13.11 12.93 -17.12
C LEU A 123 -13.21 12.22 -18.49
N PRO A 124 -12.68 10.99 -18.65
CA PRO A 124 -11.87 10.26 -17.67
C PRO A 124 -10.51 10.93 -17.45
N ASP A 125 -9.94 10.75 -16.27
CA ASP A 125 -8.65 11.29 -15.91
C ASP A 125 -7.64 10.18 -15.60
N VAL A 126 -6.38 10.40 -15.96
CA VAL A 126 -5.29 9.46 -15.72
C VAL A 126 -4.04 10.23 -15.35
N VAL A 127 -3.59 10.08 -14.11
CA VAL A 127 -2.37 10.73 -13.62
C VAL A 127 -1.32 9.67 -13.36
N ASN A 128 -0.15 9.85 -13.97
CA ASN A 128 1.00 8.97 -13.81
C ASN A 128 1.91 9.48 -12.70
N VAL A 129 2.29 8.59 -11.78
CA VAL A 129 3.31 8.79 -10.75
C VAL A 129 4.56 8.03 -11.16
N ASN A 130 5.61 8.78 -11.49
CA ASN A 130 6.83 8.26 -12.07
C ASN A 130 8.00 8.31 -11.08
N TYR A 131 8.67 7.18 -10.90
CA TYR A 131 9.81 7.03 -9.96
C TYR A 131 11.17 6.97 -10.66
N SER A 132 11.28 7.36 -11.93
CA SER A 132 12.54 7.30 -12.68
C SER A 132 13.69 8.04 -11.99
N GLY A 133 13.39 9.15 -11.29
CA GLY A 133 14.34 9.89 -10.47
C GLY A 133 14.89 9.08 -9.30
N LEU A 134 14.00 8.49 -8.50
CA LEU A 134 14.34 7.59 -7.41
C LEU A 134 15.16 6.38 -7.92
N LEU A 135 14.71 5.74 -9.00
CA LEU A 135 15.37 4.58 -9.59
C LEU A 135 16.77 4.92 -10.11
N SER A 136 16.94 6.10 -10.70
CA SER A 136 18.26 6.60 -11.13
C SER A 136 19.23 6.73 -9.95
N GLN A 137 18.75 7.16 -8.77
CA GLN A 137 19.57 7.22 -7.56
C GLN A 137 19.93 5.84 -6.99
N LEU A 138 19.02 4.87 -7.12
CA LEU A 138 19.26 3.48 -6.69
C LEU A 138 20.25 2.75 -7.62
N GLY A 139 20.34 3.18 -8.89
CA GLY A 139 21.33 2.71 -9.85
C GLY A 139 20.73 1.85 -10.98
N ALA A 140 21.61 1.41 -11.89
CA ALA A 140 21.20 0.67 -13.07
C ALA A 140 20.51 -0.65 -12.70
N GLY A 141 19.35 -0.91 -13.31
CA GLY A 141 18.57 -2.13 -13.07
C GLY A 141 17.68 -2.08 -11.83
N ALA A 142 17.59 -0.94 -11.13
CA ALA A 142 16.62 -0.77 -10.06
C ALA A 142 15.18 -0.80 -10.60
N SER A 143 14.31 -1.48 -9.87
CA SER A 143 12.88 -1.53 -10.12
C SER A 143 12.12 -1.65 -8.79
N LEU A 144 10.83 -1.34 -8.82
CA LEU A 144 9.98 -1.37 -7.64
C LEU A 144 9.20 -2.68 -7.64
N ASN A 145 9.20 -3.36 -6.49
CA ASN A 145 8.48 -4.61 -6.30
C ASN A 145 7.35 -4.49 -5.25
N TYR A 146 7.13 -3.29 -4.73
CA TYR A 146 6.10 -3.04 -3.73
C TYR A 146 5.47 -1.65 -3.91
N LEU A 147 4.13 -1.60 -3.88
CA LEU A 147 3.35 -0.37 -3.68
C LEU A 147 2.46 -0.56 -2.44
N GLY A 148 2.51 0.39 -1.53
CA GLY A 148 1.50 0.58 -0.49
C GLY A 148 0.81 1.93 -0.69
N LEU A 149 -0.49 2.02 -0.45
CA LEU A 149 -1.18 3.32 -0.36
C LEU A 149 -2.35 3.24 0.62
N TYR A 150 -2.62 4.35 1.30
CA TYR A 150 -3.89 4.54 1.98
C TYR A 150 -4.91 5.02 0.97
N TYR A 151 -5.78 4.13 0.54
CA TYR A 151 -6.76 4.40 -0.49
C TYR A 151 -8.10 4.80 0.15
N GLY A 152 -8.45 6.09 0.03
CA GLY A 152 -9.66 6.68 0.57
C GLY A 152 -10.88 6.49 -0.33
N SER A 153 -12.04 6.34 0.30
CA SER A 153 -13.38 6.25 -0.29
C SER A 153 -13.44 5.52 -1.65
N ILE A 154 -12.82 4.33 -1.73
CA ILE A 154 -12.61 3.61 -2.98
C ILE A 154 -13.92 3.49 -3.76
N ASP A 155 -13.87 3.91 -5.02
CA ASP A 155 -14.97 3.76 -5.97
C ASP A 155 -14.70 2.67 -7.00
N THR A 156 -15.77 2.04 -7.48
CA THR A 156 -15.67 0.99 -8.52
C THR A 156 -15.17 1.51 -9.87
N TYR A 157 -15.11 2.83 -10.06
CA TYR A 157 -14.63 3.50 -11.26
C TYR A 157 -13.21 4.05 -11.14
N ASN A 158 -12.54 3.77 -10.03
CA ASN A 158 -11.16 4.18 -9.79
C ASN A 158 -10.21 2.97 -9.94
N ASP A 159 -9.16 3.07 -10.75
CA ASP A 159 -8.22 1.98 -11.03
C ASP A 159 -6.77 2.41 -10.80
N LEU A 160 -5.92 1.46 -10.42
CA LEU A 160 -4.46 1.58 -10.44
C LEU A 160 -3.89 0.77 -11.61
N LEU A 161 -3.04 1.42 -12.42
CA LEU A 161 -2.40 0.83 -13.59
C LEU A 161 -0.89 0.84 -13.39
N PHE A 162 -0.21 -0.28 -13.60
CA PHE A 162 1.23 -0.43 -13.34
C PHE A 162 2.01 -0.62 -14.63
N TYR A 163 3.14 0.06 -14.75
CA TYR A 163 3.96 0.03 -15.96
C TYR A 163 5.38 -0.40 -15.68
N ASN A 164 5.93 -1.22 -16.58
CA ASN A 164 7.34 -1.60 -16.56
C ASN A 164 8.24 -0.47 -17.10
N ALA A 165 9.56 -0.70 -17.08
CA ALA A 165 10.56 0.25 -17.55
C ALA A 165 10.42 0.65 -19.04
N GLN A 166 9.78 -0.18 -19.87
CA GLN A 166 9.52 0.09 -21.29
C GLN A 166 8.19 0.80 -21.52
N GLY A 167 7.43 1.12 -20.47
CA GLY A 167 6.10 1.73 -20.55
C GLY A 167 4.97 0.75 -20.86
N GLY A 168 5.24 -0.57 -20.84
CA GLY A 168 4.21 -1.60 -20.99
C GLY A 168 3.39 -1.75 -19.72
N LEU A 169 2.06 -1.81 -19.86
CA LEU A 169 1.13 -2.12 -18.77
C LEU A 169 1.33 -3.58 -18.33
N ILE A 170 1.63 -3.79 -17.05
CA ILE A 170 1.87 -5.12 -16.47
C ILE A 170 0.78 -5.58 -15.50
N ALA A 171 0.06 -4.64 -14.89
CA ALA A 171 -1.04 -4.96 -14.00
C ALA A 171 -2.10 -3.85 -13.97
N THR A 172 -3.34 -4.25 -13.68
CA THR A 172 -4.43 -3.33 -13.31
C THR A 172 -5.08 -3.86 -12.04
N VAL A 173 -5.16 -3.00 -11.02
CA VAL A 173 -5.93 -3.25 -9.79
C VAL A 173 -7.15 -2.34 -9.86
N THR A 174 -8.34 -2.93 -9.96
CA THR A 174 -9.57 -2.14 -10.09
C THR A 174 -10.17 -1.84 -8.72
N GLY A 175 -10.78 -0.67 -8.58
CA GLY A 175 -11.51 -0.31 -7.36
C GLY A 175 -12.69 -1.27 -7.13
N ALA A 176 -13.28 -1.79 -8.20
CA ALA A 176 -14.32 -2.81 -8.12
C ALA A 176 -13.83 -4.10 -7.45
N SER A 177 -12.65 -4.62 -7.84
CA SER A 177 -12.13 -5.86 -7.22
C SER A 177 -11.79 -5.65 -5.74
N LEU A 178 -11.26 -4.48 -5.37
CA LEU A 178 -10.99 -4.13 -3.99
C LEU A 178 -12.29 -4.02 -3.18
N ILE A 179 -13.30 -3.30 -3.68
CA ILE A 179 -14.59 -3.15 -2.99
C ILE A 179 -15.29 -4.50 -2.79
N ASP A 180 -15.31 -5.35 -3.82
CA ASP A 180 -15.90 -6.69 -3.73
C ASP A 180 -15.19 -7.55 -2.68
N GLN A 181 -13.86 -7.52 -2.65
CA GLN A 181 -13.06 -8.30 -1.71
C GLN A 181 -13.33 -7.94 -0.25
N PHE A 182 -13.58 -6.66 0.03
CA PHE A 182 -13.86 -6.17 1.37
C PHE A 182 -15.34 -6.08 1.70
N LYS A 183 -16.22 -6.40 0.75
CA LYS A 183 -17.67 -6.19 0.87
C LYS A 183 -17.96 -4.73 1.25
N GLY A 184 -17.19 -3.82 0.65
CA GLY A 184 -17.31 -2.39 0.85
C GLY A 184 -18.49 -1.81 0.07
N THR A 185 -18.67 -0.50 0.23
CA THR A 185 -19.60 0.28 -0.58
C THR A 185 -18.80 1.33 -1.33
N SER A 186 -18.92 1.34 -2.67
CA SER A 186 -18.28 2.34 -3.53
C SER A 186 -18.47 3.76 -2.97
N GLY A 187 -17.40 4.51 -2.81
CA GLY A 187 -17.44 5.93 -2.45
C GLY A 187 -17.80 6.22 -0.99
N ASN A 188 -17.86 5.19 -0.14
CA ASN A 188 -18.15 5.42 1.29
C ASN A 188 -16.95 6.09 1.98
N GLN A 189 -17.16 7.32 2.43
CA GLN A 189 -16.11 8.19 2.99
C GLN A 189 -15.79 7.91 4.46
N GLN A 190 -16.49 6.97 5.10
CA GLN A 190 -16.34 6.69 6.54
C GLN A 190 -16.04 5.22 6.84
N ALA A 191 -16.56 4.29 6.04
CA ALA A 191 -16.42 2.86 6.31
C ALA A 191 -14.98 2.39 6.05
N ASP A 192 -14.42 1.64 6.99
CA ASP A 192 -13.10 1.02 6.85
C ASP A 192 -13.02 0.06 5.65
N SER A 193 -14.14 -0.56 5.26
CA SER A 193 -14.23 -1.44 4.08
C SER A 193 -14.13 -0.71 2.74
N SER A 194 -14.12 0.62 2.75
CA SER A 194 -13.90 1.47 1.55
C SER A 194 -12.73 2.44 1.76
N ASN A 195 -12.04 2.36 2.89
CA ASN A 195 -10.88 3.19 3.24
C ASN A 195 -9.77 2.25 3.73
N ILE A 196 -8.96 1.76 2.81
CA ILE A 196 -8.11 0.58 3.03
C ILE A 196 -6.65 0.92 2.74
N TYR A 197 -5.73 0.42 3.57
CA TYR A 197 -4.32 0.41 3.18
C TYR A 197 -4.06 -0.81 2.28
N VAL A 198 -3.78 -0.55 1.01
CA VAL A 198 -3.57 -1.61 0.01
C VAL A 198 -2.08 -1.80 -0.17
N ASN A 199 -1.61 -3.05 0.02
CA ASN A 199 -0.23 -3.45 -0.24
C ASN A 199 -0.21 -4.38 -1.46
N LEU A 200 0.61 -4.07 -2.45
CA LEU A 200 0.80 -4.84 -3.67
C LEU A 200 2.26 -5.25 -3.77
N PHE A 201 2.52 -6.56 -3.77
CA PHE A 201 3.86 -7.13 -3.88
C PHE A 201 4.00 -7.79 -5.24
N PHE A 202 4.85 -7.24 -6.08
CA PHE A 202 5.08 -7.73 -7.44
C PHE A 202 6.14 -8.83 -7.45
N GLU A 203 5.89 -9.85 -8.27
CA GLU A 203 6.84 -10.93 -8.47
C GLU A 203 8.10 -10.41 -9.20
N PRO A 204 9.28 -11.07 -9.08
CA PRO A 204 10.53 -10.57 -9.65
C PRO A 204 10.51 -10.27 -11.16
N GLY A 205 9.61 -10.90 -11.93
CA GLY A 205 9.43 -10.65 -13.37
C GLY A 205 8.43 -9.55 -13.72
N GLU A 206 7.70 -9.02 -12.74
CA GLU A 206 6.56 -8.11 -12.90
C GLU A 206 6.80 -6.78 -12.17
N GLN A 207 8.06 -6.39 -12.02
CA GLN A 207 8.43 -5.17 -11.30
C GLN A 207 8.07 -3.92 -12.11
N PHE A 208 7.59 -2.88 -11.42
CA PHE A 208 7.15 -1.64 -12.03
C PHE A 208 8.16 -0.51 -11.84
N THR A 209 8.04 0.53 -12.66
CA THR A 209 8.81 1.79 -12.51
C THR A 209 7.92 3.01 -12.34
N SER A 210 6.64 2.87 -12.70
CA SER A 210 5.61 3.87 -12.49
C SER A 210 4.26 3.19 -12.33
N PHE A 211 3.33 3.91 -11.71
CA PHE A 211 1.93 3.56 -11.74
C PHE A 211 1.10 4.79 -12.12
N SER A 212 -0.10 4.58 -12.61
CA SER A 212 -1.08 5.64 -12.79
C SER A 212 -2.32 5.34 -11.97
N PHE A 213 -2.93 6.38 -11.42
CA PHE A 213 -4.30 6.30 -10.95
C PHE A 213 -5.23 6.84 -12.04
N ARG A 214 -6.28 6.08 -12.34
CA ARG A 214 -7.28 6.38 -13.36
C ARG A 214 -8.63 6.48 -12.70
N THR A 215 -9.44 7.43 -13.15
CA THR A 215 -10.82 7.57 -12.70
C THR A 215 -11.75 8.03 -13.83
N THR A 216 -13.00 7.59 -13.78
CA THR A 216 -14.08 8.15 -14.61
C THR A 216 -15.04 9.01 -13.79
N GLY A 217 -14.69 9.35 -12.54
CA GLY A 217 -15.52 10.10 -11.59
C GLY A 217 -14.70 10.97 -10.64
N ILE A 218 -15.36 11.51 -9.62
CA ILE A 218 -14.73 12.36 -8.61
C ILE A 218 -14.90 11.68 -7.24
N ALA A 219 -13.83 11.28 -6.55
CA ALA A 219 -12.42 11.37 -6.91
C ALA A 219 -11.68 10.06 -6.61
N PHE A 220 -10.50 9.89 -7.20
CA PHE A 220 -9.48 8.99 -6.69
C PHE A 220 -8.75 9.71 -5.55
N GLU A 221 -8.70 9.12 -4.35
CA GLU A 221 -8.11 9.75 -3.15
C GLU A 221 -7.08 8.82 -2.53
N MET A 222 -5.85 9.32 -2.32
CA MET A 222 -4.79 8.54 -1.69
C MET A 222 -3.89 9.36 -0.79
N ASP A 223 -3.41 8.71 0.26
CA ASP A 223 -2.33 9.19 1.11
C ASP A 223 -1.33 8.05 1.42
N ASN A 224 -0.24 8.34 2.12
CA ASN A 224 0.71 7.36 2.65
C ASN A 224 1.23 6.39 1.58
N VAL A 225 1.58 6.94 0.43
CA VAL A 225 2.06 6.18 -0.72
C VAL A 225 3.49 5.73 -0.46
N SER A 226 3.68 4.42 -0.30
CA SER A 226 4.98 3.80 -0.12
C SER A 226 5.37 2.99 -1.35
N VAL A 227 6.61 3.12 -1.80
CA VAL A 227 7.19 2.21 -2.80
C VAL A 227 8.43 1.54 -2.24
N GLY A 228 8.64 0.30 -2.66
CA GLY A 228 9.70 -0.54 -2.14
C GLY A 228 10.53 -1.16 -3.24
N PHE A 229 11.83 -1.30 -2.97
CA PHE A 229 12.74 -2.14 -3.73
C PHE A 229 13.17 -3.33 -2.87
N ASN A 230 13.16 -4.53 -3.44
CA ASN A 230 13.50 -5.79 -2.76
C ASN A 230 12.70 -6.06 -1.46
N VAL A 231 11.43 -5.65 -1.42
CA VAL A 231 10.56 -5.85 -0.26
C VAL A 231 9.87 -7.22 -0.36
N ALA A 232 10.04 -8.06 0.67
CA ALA A 232 9.37 -9.35 0.73
C ALA A 232 7.91 -9.20 1.23
N PRO A 233 6.95 -10.00 0.71
CA PRO A 233 5.61 -10.07 1.29
C PRO A 233 5.68 -10.53 2.76
N PRO A 234 4.82 -9.99 3.65
CA PRO A 234 4.82 -10.35 5.08
C PRO A 234 4.49 -11.83 5.35
N SER A 235 4.03 -12.59 4.34
CA SER A 235 3.69 -14.02 4.42
C SER A 235 4.77 -14.97 3.92
N GLN A 236 5.92 -14.49 3.41
CA GLN A 236 7.03 -15.35 2.99
C GLN A 236 8.01 -15.67 4.12
N VAL A 237 7.48 -16.18 5.24
CA VAL A 237 8.27 -17.09 6.07
C VAL A 237 7.78 -18.50 5.74
N PRO A 238 8.40 -19.22 4.78
CA PRO A 238 8.39 -20.66 4.89
C PRO A 238 8.90 -20.95 6.30
N GLU A 239 8.05 -21.52 7.16
CA GLU A 239 8.56 -22.12 8.39
C GLU A 239 9.75 -22.98 7.96
N PRO A 240 10.95 -22.76 8.51
CA PRO A 240 12.11 -23.51 8.09
C PRO A 240 11.72 -24.99 8.15
N GLY A 241 11.89 -25.76 7.08
CA GLY A 241 11.58 -27.20 7.08
C GLY A 241 12.20 -27.94 8.26
N SER A 242 13.20 -27.34 8.92
CA SER A 242 13.73 -27.62 10.25
C SER A 242 12.68 -27.80 11.36
N LEU A 243 11.57 -27.05 11.42
CA LEU A 243 10.50 -27.24 12.41
C LEU A 243 9.70 -28.51 12.14
N ALA A 244 9.40 -28.80 10.86
CA ALA A 244 8.78 -30.05 10.46
C ALA A 244 9.71 -31.25 10.75
N LEU A 245 11.00 -31.13 10.43
CA LEU A 245 12.03 -32.12 10.73
C LEU A 245 12.25 -32.32 12.23
N LEU A 246 12.22 -31.24 13.03
CA LEU A 246 12.29 -31.30 14.50
C LEU A 246 11.05 -31.99 15.07
N GLY A 247 9.85 -31.65 14.58
CA GLY A 247 8.59 -32.29 14.96
C GLY A 247 8.59 -33.80 14.65
N LEU A 248 9.05 -34.19 13.45
CA LEU A 248 9.21 -35.59 13.06
C LEU A 248 10.28 -36.31 13.90
N GLY A 249 11.39 -35.64 14.21
CA GLY A 249 12.45 -36.17 15.07
C GLY A 249 11.97 -36.45 16.49
N ILE A 250 11.20 -35.54 17.08
CA ILE A 250 10.60 -35.70 18.41
C ILE A 250 9.55 -36.83 18.40
N ALA A 251 8.72 -36.92 17.37
CA ALA A 251 7.74 -37.99 17.22
C ALA A 251 8.41 -39.37 17.11
N ALA A 252 9.49 -39.49 16.34
CA ALA A 252 10.27 -40.73 16.21
C ALA A 252 10.91 -41.15 17.54
N ILE A 253 11.44 -40.21 18.33
CA ILE A 253 11.99 -40.48 19.67
C ILE A 253 10.87 -40.93 20.65
N GLY A 254 9.69 -40.32 20.57
CA GLY A 254 8.53 -40.71 21.38
C GLY A 254 8.06 -42.14 21.09
N LEU A 255 7.98 -42.52 19.81
CA LEU A 255 7.56 -43.85 19.38
C LEU A 255 8.59 -44.93 19.74
N THR A 256 9.88 -44.63 19.63
CA THR A 256 10.96 -45.56 20.02
C THR A 256 11.03 -45.77 21.53
N ARG A 257 10.75 -44.76 22.35
CA ARG A 257 10.65 -44.92 23.82
C ARG A 257 9.45 -45.76 24.26
N ARG A 258 8.31 -45.68 23.56
CA ARG A 258 7.14 -46.53 23.85
C ARG A 258 7.40 -48.00 23.57
N ARG A 259 8.15 -48.33 22.51
CA ARG A 259 8.52 -49.71 22.16
C ARG A 259 9.47 -50.38 23.15
N LYS A 260 10.30 -49.62 23.88
CA LYS A 260 11.20 -50.15 24.92
C LYS A 260 10.52 -50.41 26.27
N ARG A 261 9.25 -50.03 26.44
CA ARG A 261 8.49 -50.20 27.69
C ARG A 261 7.48 -51.35 27.63
N SER A 262 7.46 -52.10 26.53
CA SER A 262 6.57 -53.25 26.30
C SER A 262 7.34 -54.57 26.10
N VAL A 263 8.57 -54.66 26.63
CA VAL A 263 9.33 -55.91 26.80
C VAL A 263 9.67 -56.06 28.28
#